data_AF-A0A3M3L6V1-F1
#
_entry.id   AF-A0A3M3L6V1-F1
#
_cell.length_a   1.000
_cell.length_b   1.000
_cell.length_c   1.000
_cell.angle_alpha   90.00
_cell.angle_beta   90.00
_cell.angle_gamma   90.00
#
_symmetry.space_group_name_H-M   'P 1'
#
loop_
_entity.id
_entity.type
_entity.pdbx_description
1 polymer ?
#
loop_
_entity_poly.entity_id
_entity_poly.type
_entity_poly.pdbx_seq_one_letter_code
_entity_poly.pdbx_strand_id
1 'polypeptide(L)'
;MYVDGVIELNAALITAHPQVYAGLAADDLKTHLDAVRTFLGLCFQVRPDTETFERLLANAAMASWTMTRATPSMTVAVAEGLPKAQVPVLLLYGGKDSLVNVQPSIARARQLNARIQSTVYEHSGHAPFLEEAQRFNHDPATFVESAVAAGKNSD
;
A
#
# COMPACT_ATOMS: atom_id res chain seq x y z
N MET A 1 -8.94 0.94 -8.67
CA MET A 1 -8.77 1.26 -7.23
C MET A 1 -7.35 0.86 -6.84
N TYR A 2 -6.61 1.75 -6.19
CA TYR A 2 -5.30 1.47 -5.60
C TYR A 2 -5.40 1.65 -4.09
N VAL A 3 -5.09 0.60 -3.34
CA VAL A 3 -5.12 0.57 -1.87
C VAL A 3 -3.68 0.49 -1.42
N ASP A 4 -3.20 1.50 -0.70
CA ASP A 4 -1.81 1.64 -0.23
C ASP A 4 -0.77 1.39 -1.34
N GLY A 5 -1.15 1.78 -2.56
CA GLY A 5 -0.41 1.43 -3.76
C GLY A 5 0.93 2.16 -3.83
N VAL A 6 2.01 1.41 -3.91
CA VAL A 6 3.33 1.97 -4.20
C VAL A 6 3.31 2.63 -5.59
N ILE A 7 3.39 3.96 -5.61
CA ILE A 7 3.42 4.74 -6.85
C ILE A 7 4.75 4.53 -7.57
N GLU A 8 5.88 4.65 -6.86
CA GLU A 8 7.23 4.34 -7.34
C GLU A 8 8.05 3.77 -6.18
N LEU A 9 8.98 2.85 -6.46
CA LEU A 9 9.93 2.32 -5.47
C LEU A 9 11.18 3.21 -5.41
N ASN A 10 11.05 4.36 -4.76
CA ASN A 10 12.17 5.27 -4.53
C ASN A 10 12.12 5.90 -3.13
N ALA A 11 13.25 6.49 -2.72
CA ALA A 11 13.40 7.07 -1.38
C ALA A 11 12.46 8.26 -1.09
N ALA A 12 11.88 8.90 -2.11
CA ALA A 12 10.91 9.97 -1.89
C ALA A 12 9.54 9.43 -1.46
N LEU A 13 9.18 8.23 -1.93
CA LEU A 13 7.84 7.65 -1.71
C LEU A 13 7.82 6.51 -0.70
N ILE A 14 8.95 5.85 -0.46
CA ILE A 14 9.06 4.74 0.50
C ILE A 14 9.76 5.21 1.77
N THR A 15 9.17 4.93 2.92
CA THR A 15 9.77 5.24 4.22
C THR A 15 11.00 4.37 4.46
N ALA A 16 12.08 4.96 4.98
CA ALA A 16 13.34 4.26 5.16
C ALA A 16 13.32 3.34 6.39
N HIS A 17 13.49 2.04 6.16
CA HIS A 17 13.71 1.03 7.20
C HIS A 17 14.91 0.14 6.86
N PRO A 18 16.13 0.69 6.82
CA PRO A 18 17.29 0.02 6.24
C PRO A 18 17.60 -1.34 6.89
N GLN A 19 17.45 -1.45 8.21
CA GLN A 19 17.66 -2.71 8.93
C GLN A 19 16.59 -3.75 8.61
N VAL A 20 15.33 -3.34 8.50
CA VAL A 20 14.22 -4.24 8.14
C VAL A 20 14.40 -4.72 6.70
N TYR A 21 14.68 -3.81 5.75
CA TYR A 21 14.84 -4.17 4.35
C TYR A 21 16.07 -5.05 4.10
N ALA A 22 17.19 -4.78 4.77
CA ALA A 22 18.35 -5.67 4.73
C ALA A 22 18.04 -7.03 5.34
N GLY A 23 17.31 -7.07 6.47
CA GLY A 23 16.91 -8.30 7.13
C GLY A 23 15.96 -9.16 6.29
N LEU A 24 14.99 -8.54 5.60
CA LEU A 24 14.10 -9.24 4.67
C LEU A 24 14.87 -9.93 3.53
N ALA A 25 16.00 -9.38 3.12
CA ALA A 25 16.87 -9.94 2.08
C ALA A 25 17.93 -10.92 2.60
N ALA A 26 18.06 -11.10 3.92
CA ALA A 26 19.12 -11.89 4.54
C ALA A 26 18.99 -13.39 4.24
N ASP A 27 20.13 -14.06 4.08
CA ASP A 27 20.18 -15.53 3.92
C ASP A 27 20.07 -16.28 5.27
N ASP A 28 20.36 -15.61 6.38
CA ASP A 28 20.15 -16.17 7.71
C ASP A 28 18.66 -16.23 8.06
N LEU A 29 18.15 -17.45 8.27
CA LEU A 29 16.73 -17.71 8.50
C LEU A 29 16.16 -16.94 9.68
N LYS A 30 16.89 -16.87 10.80
CA LYS A 30 16.41 -16.18 11.99
C LYS A 30 16.30 -14.68 11.72
N THR A 31 17.34 -14.09 11.14
CA THR A 31 17.37 -12.67 10.75
C THR A 31 16.23 -12.35 9.78
N HIS A 32 16.01 -13.20 8.78
CA HIS A 32 14.92 -13.06 7.83
C HIS A 32 13.54 -13.07 8.53
N LEU A 33 13.26 -14.07 9.37
CA LEU A 33 11.97 -14.18 10.05
C LEU A 33 11.72 -13.06 11.08
N ASP A 34 12.77 -12.61 11.78
CA ASP A 34 12.67 -11.47 12.70
C ASP A 34 12.38 -10.16 11.93
N ALA A 35 12.97 -10.00 10.73
CA ALA A 35 12.66 -8.88 9.84
C ALA A 35 11.24 -8.95 9.26
N VAL A 36 10.77 -10.14 8.86
CA VAL A 36 9.38 -10.35 8.41
C VAL A 36 8.38 -9.95 9.50
N ARG A 37 8.62 -10.37 10.76
CA ARG A 37 7.77 -9.98 11.90
C ARG A 37 7.76 -8.46 12.10
N THR A 38 8.93 -7.84 12.02
CA THR A 38 9.07 -6.39 12.19
C THR A 38 8.39 -5.63 11.06
N PHE A 39 8.60 -6.05 9.81
CA PHE A 39 7.96 -5.48 8.63
C PHE A 39 6.44 -5.58 8.71
N LEU A 40 5.89 -6.74 9.08
CA LEU A 40 4.45 -6.91 9.27
C LEU A 40 3.91 -5.98 10.37
N GLY A 41 4.68 -5.76 11.44
CA GLY A 41 4.33 -4.80 12.49
C GLY A 41 4.21 -3.36 11.96
N LEU A 42 5.07 -2.98 11.01
CA LEU A 42 5.04 -1.65 10.37
C LEU A 42 3.83 -1.47 9.44
N CYS A 43 3.15 -2.55 9.03
CA CYS A 43 1.94 -2.44 8.22
C CYS A 43 0.75 -1.81 8.96
N PHE A 44 0.81 -1.66 10.29
CA PHE A 44 -0.33 -1.26 11.10
C PHE A 44 0.00 -0.11 12.04
N GLN A 45 -0.92 0.84 12.18
CA GLN A 45 -0.95 1.79 13.29
C GLN A 45 -1.62 1.13 14.51
N VAL A 46 -2.75 0.46 14.29
CA VAL A 46 -3.43 -0.39 15.26
C VAL A 46 -3.29 -1.83 14.83
N ARG A 47 -2.48 -2.60 15.56
CA ARG A 47 -2.29 -4.02 15.26
C ARG A 47 -3.62 -4.77 15.38
N PRO A 48 -3.88 -5.75 14.48
CA PRO A 48 -5.04 -6.62 14.63
C PRO A 48 -4.87 -7.51 15.88
N ASP A 49 -5.91 -8.27 16.21
CA ASP A 49 -5.84 -9.26 17.29
C ASP A 49 -4.72 -10.29 17.04
N THR A 50 -4.31 -10.98 18.11
CA THR A 50 -3.20 -11.93 18.07
C THR A 50 -3.40 -13.04 17.03
N GLU A 51 -4.60 -13.61 16.93
CA GLU A 51 -4.87 -14.70 15.99
C GLU A 51 -4.69 -14.21 14.54
N THR A 52 -5.25 -13.04 14.23
CA THR A 52 -5.11 -12.42 12.91
C THR A 52 -3.65 -12.09 12.62
N PHE A 53 -2.92 -11.49 13.57
CA PHE A 53 -1.51 -11.12 13.39
C PHE A 53 -0.62 -12.35 13.15
N GLU A 54 -0.79 -13.41 13.93
CA GLU A 54 -0.02 -14.65 13.79
C GLU A 54 -0.31 -15.35 12.46
N ARG A 55 -1.58 -15.34 12.02
CA ARG A 55 -1.96 -15.86 10.69
C ARG A 55 -1.29 -15.07 9.56
N LEU A 56 -1.29 -13.75 9.65
CA LEU A 56 -0.61 -12.88 8.68
C LEU A 56 0.90 -13.08 8.70
N LEU A 57 1.49 -13.31 9.88
CA LEU A 57 2.91 -13.60 10.02
C LEU A 57 3.30 -14.91 9.36
N ALA A 58 2.55 -15.99 9.60
CA ALA A 58 2.75 -17.26 8.95
C ALA A 58 2.60 -17.12 7.42
N ASN A 59 1.60 -16.36 6.96
CA ASN A 59 1.41 -16.06 5.55
C ASN A 59 2.60 -15.30 4.94
N ALA A 60 3.09 -14.26 5.61
CA ALA A 60 4.23 -13.47 5.15
C ALA A 60 5.52 -14.29 5.07
N ALA A 61 5.73 -15.24 6.00
CA ALA A 61 6.89 -16.14 6.00
C ALA A 61 6.92 -17.11 4.80
N MET A 62 5.80 -17.29 4.09
CA MET A 62 5.75 -18.10 2.86
C MET A 62 6.18 -17.32 1.61
N ALA A 63 6.43 -16.01 1.71
CA ALA A 63 6.90 -15.21 0.59
C ALA A 63 8.23 -15.76 0.03
N SER A 64 8.33 -15.86 -1.29
CA SER A 64 9.56 -16.32 -1.95
C SER A 64 10.73 -15.40 -1.62
N TRP A 65 11.82 -15.94 -1.11
CA TRP A 65 13.02 -15.18 -0.77
C TRP A 65 13.66 -14.53 -2.00
N THR A 66 13.62 -15.23 -3.13
CA THR A 66 14.07 -14.69 -4.42
C THR A 66 13.22 -13.48 -4.82
N MET A 67 11.90 -13.54 -4.62
CA MET A 67 11.03 -12.40 -4.87
C MET A 67 11.34 -11.25 -3.91
N THR A 68 11.44 -11.51 -2.61
CA THR A 68 11.72 -10.48 -1.60
C THR A 68 13.03 -9.73 -1.88
N ARG A 69 14.08 -10.42 -2.34
CA ARG A 69 15.35 -9.79 -2.75
C ARG A 69 15.26 -8.99 -4.04
N ALA A 70 14.41 -9.41 -4.98
CA ALA A 70 14.28 -8.76 -6.28
C ALA A 70 13.38 -7.51 -6.23
N THR A 71 12.32 -7.52 -5.42
CA THR A 71 11.31 -6.45 -5.36
C THR A 71 11.87 -5.05 -5.18
N PRO A 72 12.88 -4.78 -4.31
CA PRO A 72 13.45 -3.44 -4.18
C PRO A 72 14.06 -2.88 -5.46
N SER A 73 14.46 -3.76 -6.40
CA SER A 73 15.02 -3.38 -7.71
C SER A 73 13.99 -3.39 -8.85
N MET A 74 12.73 -3.70 -8.56
CA MET A 74 11.67 -3.74 -9.55
C MET A 74 11.39 -2.35 -10.10
N THR A 75 11.26 -2.24 -11.42
CA THR A 75 10.84 -1.01 -12.08
C THR A 75 9.30 -0.89 -12.05
N VAL A 76 8.80 0.31 -11.75
CA VAL A 76 7.37 0.62 -11.73
C VAL A 76 7.06 1.62 -12.84
N ALA A 77 6.35 1.20 -13.88
CA ALA A 77 6.03 2.03 -15.05
C ALA A 77 4.87 3.02 -14.81
N VAL A 78 4.80 3.63 -13.61
CA VAL A 78 3.66 4.49 -13.24
C VAL A 78 3.59 5.76 -14.10
N ALA A 79 4.74 6.31 -14.49
CA ALA A 79 4.82 7.51 -15.32
C ALA A 79 4.31 7.26 -16.75
N GLU A 80 4.30 6.01 -17.20
CA GLU A 80 3.77 5.63 -18.52
C GLU A 80 2.29 5.27 -18.46
N GLY A 81 1.86 4.58 -17.38
CA GLY A 81 0.52 4.04 -17.24
C GLY A 81 -0.49 5.03 -16.65
N LEU A 82 -0.14 5.67 -15.53
CA LEU A 82 -1.07 6.48 -14.75
C LEU A 82 -1.64 7.71 -15.50
N PRO A 83 -0.86 8.43 -16.33
CA PRO A 83 -1.41 9.51 -17.17
C PRO A 83 -2.42 9.03 -18.21
N LYS A 84 -2.32 7.77 -18.66
CA LYS A 84 -3.20 7.18 -19.68
C LYS A 84 -4.48 6.60 -19.11
N ALA A 85 -4.60 6.50 -17.78
CA ALA A 85 -5.81 5.99 -17.13
C ALA A 85 -7.00 6.92 -17.42
N GLN A 86 -7.96 6.41 -18.19
CA GLN A 86 -9.22 7.11 -18.51
C GLN A 86 -10.37 6.74 -17.55
N VAL A 87 -10.24 5.60 -16.86
CA VAL A 87 -11.18 5.22 -15.80
C VAL A 87 -10.93 6.06 -14.55
N PRO A 88 -11.96 6.33 -13.72
CA PRO A 88 -11.76 6.94 -12.41
C PRO A 88 -10.74 6.14 -11.58
N VAL A 89 -9.83 6.85 -10.90
CA VAL A 89 -8.83 6.26 -10.03
C VAL A 89 -8.96 6.85 -8.63
N LEU A 90 -9.11 5.98 -7.65
CA LEU A 90 -9.11 6.29 -6.23
C LEU A 90 -7.86 5.68 -5.58
N LEU A 91 -7.14 6.51 -4.81
CA LEU A 91 -6.09 6.10 -3.88
C LEU A 91 -6.63 6.11 -2.45
N LEU A 92 -6.48 5.00 -1.73
CA LEU A 92 -6.81 4.87 -0.31
C LEU A 92 -5.52 4.67 0.47
N TYR A 93 -5.29 5.50 1.48
CA TYR A 93 -4.11 5.42 2.35
C TYR A 93 -4.50 5.59 3.81
N GLY A 94 -3.80 4.93 4.73
CA GLY A 94 -3.80 5.37 6.13
C GLY A 94 -2.85 6.54 6.38
N GLY A 95 -3.28 7.50 7.20
CA GLY A 95 -2.53 8.72 7.50
C GLY A 95 -1.31 8.52 8.40
N LYS A 96 -1.17 7.32 8.99
CA LYS A 96 -0.07 6.89 9.86
C LYS A 96 0.75 5.75 9.24
N ASP A 97 0.64 5.57 7.92
CA ASP A 97 1.44 4.59 7.18
C ASP A 97 2.93 4.78 7.48
N SER A 98 3.58 3.69 7.90
CA SER A 98 4.99 3.66 8.26
C SER A 98 5.86 3.10 7.14
N LEU A 99 5.30 2.64 6.03
CA LEU A 99 6.00 2.04 4.89
C LEU A 99 5.98 2.96 3.66
N VAL A 100 4.93 3.75 3.48
CA VAL A 100 4.78 4.69 2.36
C VAL A 100 4.69 6.14 2.87
N ASN A 101 5.42 7.04 2.22
CA ASN A 101 5.29 8.48 2.45
C ASN A 101 4.00 9.00 1.76
N VAL A 102 2.88 8.94 2.49
CA VAL A 102 1.51 9.15 1.98
C VAL A 102 1.35 10.44 1.16
N GLN A 103 1.71 11.59 1.74
CA GLN A 103 1.50 12.88 1.07
C GLN A 103 2.37 13.04 -0.19
N PRO A 104 3.68 12.71 -0.16
CA PRO A 104 4.49 12.61 -1.38
C PRO A 104 3.89 11.68 -2.43
N SER A 105 3.40 10.50 -2.05
CA SER A 105 2.81 9.53 -2.98
C SER A 105 1.53 10.06 -3.64
N ILE A 106 0.62 10.66 -2.87
CA ILE A 106 -0.59 11.30 -3.41
C ILE A 106 -0.22 12.46 -4.35
N ALA A 107 0.74 13.31 -3.95
CA ALA A 107 1.19 14.43 -4.76
C ALA A 107 1.80 13.95 -6.09
N ARG A 108 2.65 12.92 -6.05
CA ARG A 108 3.26 12.32 -7.24
C ARG A 108 2.21 11.73 -8.18
N ALA A 109 1.23 11.01 -7.65
CA ALA A 109 0.15 10.45 -8.45
C ALA A 109 -0.67 11.57 -9.13
N ARG A 110 -1.02 12.63 -8.40
CA ARG A 110 -1.76 13.78 -8.96
C ARG A 110 -0.97 14.58 -10.00
N GLN A 111 0.35 14.66 -9.87
CA GLN A 111 1.20 15.24 -10.92
C GLN A 111 1.12 14.45 -12.23
N LEU A 112 1.01 13.11 -12.14
CA LEU A 112 0.90 12.24 -13.31
C LEU A 112 -0.52 12.22 -13.89
N ASN A 113 -1.54 12.30 -13.04
CA ASN A 113 -2.94 12.36 -13.44
C ASN A 113 -3.77 13.16 -12.44
N ALA A 114 -4.11 14.40 -12.82
CA ALA A 114 -4.84 15.33 -11.95
C ALA A 114 -6.26 14.88 -11.60
N ARG A 115 -6.83 13.89 -12.31
CA ARG A 115 -8.17 13.34 -12.05
C ARG A 115 -8.20 12.33 -10.89
N ILE A 116 -7.04 11.99 -10.33
CA ILE A 116 -6.95 11.04 -9.23
C ILE A 116 -7.61 11.59 -7.97
N GLN A 117 -8.56 10.81 -7.46
CA GLN A 117 -9.16 11.00 -6.15
C GLN A 117 -8.30 10.31 -5.10
N SER A 118 -8.26 10.86 -3.90
CA SER A 118 -7.59 10.20 -2.77
C SER A 118 -8.39 10.37 -1.51
N THR A 119 -8.37 9.37 -0.64
CA THR A 119 -8.94 9.42 0.71
C THR A 119 -7.89 8.93 1.70
N VAL A 120 -7.73 9.69 2.79
CA VAL A 120 -6.78 9.39 3.86
C VAL A 120 -7.55 9.02 5.12
N TYR A 121 -7.20 7.87 5.69
CA TYR A 121 -7.73 7.32 6.91
C TYR A 121 -6.83 7.77 8.05
N GLU A 122 -7.14 8.92 8.66
CA GLU A 122 -6.22 9.67 9.54
C GLU A 122 -5.61 8.87 10.70
N HIS A 123 -6.27 7.78 11.11
CA HIS A 123 -5.87 6.95 12.24
C HIS A 123 -5.37 5.55 11.84
N SER A 124 -5.39 5.21 10.55
CA SER A 124 -4.89 3.94 10.04
C SER A 124 -3.42 4.02 9.61
N GLY A 125 -2.73 2.90 9.67
CA GLY A 125 -1.39 2.66 9.12
C GLY A 125 -1.42 2.26 7.65
N HIS A 126 -0.60 1.28 7.26
CA HIS A 126 -0.53 0.80 5.88
C HIS A 126 -1.67 -0.17 5.51
N ALA A 127 -2.54 -0.53 6.46
CA ALA A 127 -3.62 -1.48 6.23
C ALA A 127 -4.99 -0.95 6.69
N PRO A 128 -5.46 0.21 6.17
CA PRO A 128 -6.77 0.78 6.50
C PRO A 128 -7.94 -0.18 6.27
N PHE A 129 -7.79 -1.14 5.36
CA PHE A 129 -8.78 -2.19 5.11
C PHE A 129 -8.94 -3.20 6.26
N LEU A 130 -7.94 -3.33 7.13
CA LEU A 130 -8.02 -4.09 8.37
C LEU A 130 -8.28 -3.18 9.58
N GLU A 131 -7.71 -1.98 9.60
CA GLU A 131 -7.74 -1.08 10.75
C GLU A 131 -9.07 -0.31 10.88
N GLU A 132 -9.68 0.08 9.75
CA GLU A 132 -10.96 0.81 9.69
C GLU A 132 -11.94 0.08 8.73
N ALA A 133 -12.02 -1.26 8.83
CA ALA A 133 -12.69 -2.13 7.85
C ALA A 133 -14.12 -1.71 7.46
N GLN A 134 -14.93 -1.21 8.40
CA GLN A 134 -16.29 -0.75 8.09
C GLN A 134 -16.30 0.45 7.14
N ARG A 135 -15.48 1.46 7.44
CA ARG A 135 -15.31 2.65 6.59
C ARG A 135 -14.65 2.25 5.27
N PHE A 136 -13.64 1.40 5.33
CA PHE A 136 -12.96 0.89 4.14
C PHE A 136 -13.88 0.08 3.24
N ASN A 137 -14.87 -0.64 3.74
CA ASN A 137 -15.83 -1.34 2.88
C ASN A 137 -16.83 -0.38 2.23
N HIS A 138 -17.12 0.76 2.87
CA HIS A 138 -18.05 1.77 2.36
C HIS A 138 -17.43 2.60 1.23
N ASP A 139 -16.24 3.16 1.42
CA ASP A 139 -15.67 4.15 0.48
C ASP A 139 -15.46 3.60 -0.95
N PRO A 140 -14.90 2.39 -1.18
CA PRO A 140 -14.80 1.76 -2.49
C PRO A 140 -16.16 1.47 -3.12
N ALA A 141 -17.15 1.05 -2.33
CA ALA A 141 -18.49 0.78 -2.85
C ALA A 141 -19.12 2.08 -3.39
N THR A 142 -19.08 3.16 -2.60
CA THR A 142 -19.54 4.49 -3.02
C THR A 142 -18.76 5.02 -4.23
N PHE A 143 -17.46 4.77 -4.29
CA PHE A 143 -16.64 5.15 -5.44
C PHE A 143 -17.05 4.42 -6.73
N VAL A 144 -17.28 3.10 -6.64
CA VAL A 144 -17.73 2.30 -7.79
C VAL A 144 -19.12 2.74 -8.25
N GLU A 145 -20.06 2.96 -7.34
CA GLU A 145 -21.40 3.47 -7.66
C GLU A 145 -21.34 4.82 -8.38
N SER A 146 -20.52 5.75 -7.87
CA SER A 146 -20.31 7.06 -8.48
C SER A 146 -19.69 6.99 -9.87
N ALA A 147 -18.69 6.11 -10.05
CA ALA A 147 -18.03 5.90 -11.34
C ALA A 147 -18.99 5.33 -12.40
N VAL A 148 -19.84 4.38 -12.01
CA VAL A 148 -20.86 3.80 -12.91
C VAL A 148 -21.92 4.83 -13.27
N ALA A 149 -22.38 5.63 -12.32
CA ALA A 149 -23.35 6.70 -12.58
C ALA A 149 -22.79 7.78 -13.53
N ALA A 150 -21.52 8.16 -13.37
CA ALA A 150 -20.86 9.13 -14.26
C ALA A 150 -20.71 8.59 -15.70
N GLY A 151 -20.39 7.30 -15.86
CA GLY A 151 -20.31 6.66 -17.18
C GLY A 151 -21.65 6.68 -17.92
N LYS A 152 -22.76 6.38 -17.24
CA LYS A 152 -24.11 6.39 -17.83
C LYS A 152 -24.60 7.76 -18.29
N ASN A 153 -24.09 8.85 -17.71
CA ASN A 153 -24.44 10.22 -18.09
C ASN A 153 -23.52 10.78 -19.19
N SER A 154 -22.53 10.01 -19.64
CA SER A 154 -21.54 10.39 -20.66
C SER A 154 -21.81 9.77 -22.04
N ASP A 155 -22.77 8.84 -22.10
CA ASP A 155 -23.29 8.16 -23.30
C ASP A 155 -24.63 8.77 -23.74
#